data_AF-A0ABD3N102-F1
#
_entry.id   AF-A0ABD3N102-F1
#
_cell.length_a   1.000
_cell.length_b   1.000
_cell.length_c   1.000
_cell.angle_alpha   90.00
_cell.angle_beta   90.00
_cell.angle_gamma   90.00
#
_symmetry.space_group_name_H-M   'P 1'
#
loop_
_entity.id
_entity.type
_entity.pdbx_description
1 polymer ?
#
loop_
_entity_poly.entity_id
_entity_poly.type
_entity_poly.pdbx_seq_one_letter_code
_entity_poly.pdbx_strand_id
1 'polypeptide(L)'
;MSEQPPTQYNAQTIIDAATTQLNNGESIQSAQTTFQSALLDWVDDITMGDAMDMVEAQRVKMEIVKLWLAYADMNKRSKLYKSATEVYEQATNCPVAGGIGKIWSEYAQFLEERGRPRAAQKMYLRALVGDEGTTNNPANEEPRVHDPADRTLLWNAFLRMMQSLRKNPDLTMEDLQRAAIKERLGQASTAGDGEGTTDQREGTPLPDQQVSTSTTLFELPTNEEEGSRPAKRSRWGRQSPVVEDVEVVDAGKIDAAAGLLYATSNNLPPEIQTLWLARDGGALPSRPEPPLFTASPPKLGDPSGKDLVGNDAALRILKLLTAKTHDGKSLGSAALDLCHACWMMTAIKEEEVTKAQEALTSKIIADKEALEADLEARVSVGGGALAAVLQANEKERSVFDIQSEAQRQQLVVFVAWEFRKLLYTQQMMLTNAKIPGFEGPTVDSTAIAFQASVCSVMHSAFYLRARVGETSHVNMLNKQLENLEKVMSTTIKMEPKEEQPLMPAPYHLQHQPIMFQQPMMQPIFTQPPMMYTGQPQQQPVIYQTPIPMGYPPQMMQQGYPPIHPPHQQF
;
A
#
# COMPACT_ATOMS: atom_id res chain seq x y z
N MET A 1 -10.55 -42.90 36.55
CA MET A 1 -9.74 -41.83 35.95
C MET A 1 -10.64 -41.14 34.96
N SER A 2 -10.91 -39.85 35.12
CA SER A 2 -11.92 -39.15 34.32
C SER A 2 -11.26 -38.54 33.09
N GLU A 3 -11.31 -39.26 31.97
CA GLU A 3 -10.94 -38.69 30.67
C GLU A 3 -12.01 -37.65 30.29
N GLN A 4 -11.67 -36.37 30.40
CA GLN A 4 -12.45 -35.33 29.73
C GLN A 4 -12.33 -35.55 28.21
N PRO A 5 -13.39 -35.33 27.44
CA PRO A 5 -13.31 -35.42 25.99
C PRO A 5 -12.24 -34.44 25.46
N PRO A 6 -11.51 -34.80 24.38
CA PRO A 6 -10.49 -33.92 23.82
C PRO A 6 -11.12 -32.60 23.43
N THR A 7 -10.66 -31.52 24.05
CA THR A 7 -11.19 -30.19 23.78
C THR A 7 -10.75 -29.73 22.41
N GLN A 8 -11.69 -29.18 21.63
CA GLN A 8 -11.51 -28.75 20.24
C GLN A 8 -10.22 -27.92 20.03
N TYR A 9 -9.89 -27.09 21.01
CA TYR A 9 -8.65 -26.32 21.08
C TYR A 9 -7.63 -27.06 21.97
N ASN A 10 -6.59 -27.60 21.34
CA ASN A 10 -5.46 -28.25 22.01
C ASN A 10 -4.23 -28.10 21.11
N ALA A 11 -3.30 -27.22 21.46
CA ALA A 11 -2.14 -26.94 20.61
C ALA A 11 -1.30 -28.19 20.32
N GLN A 12 -1.26 -29.15 21.27
CA GLN A 12 -0.44 -30.35 21.13
C GLN A 12 -0.88 -31.24 19.96
N THR A 13 -2.18 -31.36 19.66
CA THR A 13 -2.64 -32.21 18.54
C THR A 13 -2.19 -31.67 17.19
N ILE A 14 -2.16 -30.34 17.03
CA ILE A 14 -1.67 -29.68 15.82
C ILE A 14 -0.14 -29.79 15.73
N ILE A 15 0.57 -29.62 16.85
CA ILE A 15 2.03 -29.80 16.94
C ILE A 15 2.43 -31.24 16.58
N ASP A 16 1.73 -32.24 17.10
CA ASP A 16 1.98 -33.65 16.83
C ASP A 16 1.68 -34.01 15.38
N ALA A 17 0.59 -33.46 14.80
CA ALA A 17 0.26 -33.62 13.39
C ALA A 17 1.36 -33.04 12.49
N ALA A 18 1.76 -31.78 12.70
CA ALA A 18 2.82 -31.13 11.92
C ALA A 18 4.19 -31.82 12.09
N THR A 19 4.51 -32.31 13.30
CA THR A 19 5.73 -33.08 13.57
C THR A 19 5.68 -34.45 12.85
N THR A 20 4.51 -35.09 12.78
CA THR A 20 4.32 -36.35 12.07
C THR A 20 4.49 -36.17 10.56
N GLN A 21 3.97 -35.09 9.98
CA GLN A 21 4.21 -34.73 8.56
C GLN A 21 5.71 -34.63 8.26
N LEU A 22 6.47 -33.88 9.08
CA LEU A 22 7.92 -33.75 8.93
C LEU A 22 8.66 -35.10 9.07
N ASN A 23 8.27 -35.93 10.03
CA ASN A 23 8.87 -37.26 10.23
C ASN A 23 8.57 -38.23 9.08
N ASN A 24 7.41 -38.08 8.42
CA ASN A 24 7.03 -38.86 7.25
C ASN A 24 7.70 -38.38 5.95
N GLY A 25 8.52 -37.32 6.00
CA GLY A 25 9.21 -36.77 4.84
C GLY A 25 8.36 -35.83 3.99
N GLU A 26 7.24 -35.33 4.51
CA GLU A 26 6.49 -34.26 3.84
C GLU A 26 7.29 -32.94 3.83
N SER A 27 6.91 -32.03 2.93
CA SER A 27 7.55 -30.72 2.86
C SER A 27 7.33 -29.91 4.15
N ILE A 28 8.31 -29.08 4.51
CA ILE A 28 8.16 -28.13 5.63
C ILE A 28 6.96 -27.19 5.40
N GLN A 29 6.62 -26.91 4.14
CA GLN A 29 5.43 -26.12 3.78
C GLN A 29 4.12 -26.81 4.21
N SER A 30 4.01 -28.14 4.10
CA SER A 30 2.85 -28.91 4.62
C SER A 30 2.64 -28.65 6.11
N ALA A 31 3.71 -28.79 6.90
CA ALA A 31 3.71 -28.51 8.33
C ALA A 31 3.41 -27.03 8.65
N GLN A 32 3.97 -26.09 7.88
CA GLN A 32 3.67 -24.65 8.00
C GLN A 32 2.17 -24.36 7.77
N THR A 33 1.56 -24.96 6.74
CA THR A 33 0.13 -24.83 6.46
C THR A 33 -0.73 -25.39 7.60
N THR A 34 -0.37 -26.55 8.17
CA THR A 34 -1.08 -27.16 9.32
C THR A 34 -1.12 -26.25 10.55
N PHE A 35 -0.02 -25.54 10.86
CA PHE A 35 -0.02 -24.52 11.90
C PHE A 35 -0.89 -23.30 11.52
N GLN A 36 -0.77 -22.81 10.29
CA GLN A 36 -1.45 -21.60 9.83
C GLN A 36 -2.98 -21.77 9.76
N SER A 37 -3.49 -22.91 9.29
CA SER A 37 -4.94 -23.15 9.25
C SER A 37 -5.55 -23.16 10.64
N ALA A 38 -4.94 -23.90 11.58
CA ALA A 38 -5.42 -23.96 12.97
C ALA A 38 -5.31 -22.60 13.68
N LEU A 39 -4.25 -21.83 13.43
CA LEU A 39 -4.11 -20.48 13.98
C LEU A 39 -5.16 -19.50 13.45
N LEU A 40 -5.54 -19.59 12.17
CA LEU A 40 -6.60 -18.78 11.60
C LEU A 40 -7.95 -19.17 12.20
N ASP A 41 -8.33 -20.45 12.13
CA ASP A 41 -9.61 -20.94 12.67
C ASP A 41 -9.79 -20.56 14.14
N TRP A 42 -8.78 -20.77 15.00
CA TRP A 42 -8.89 -20.50 16.44
C TRP A 42 -8.86 -19.01 16.80
N VAL A 43 -8.17 -18.17 16.02
CA VAL A 43 -8.19 -16.72 16.22
C VAL A 43 -9.53 -16.13 15.77
N ASP A 44 -10.09 -16.62 14.67
CA ASP A 44 -11.42 -16.24 14.20
C ASP A 44 -12.50 -16.68 15.21
N ASP A 45 -12.45 -17.92 15.70
CA ASP A 45 -13.38 -18.42 16.74
C ASP A 45 -13.37 -17.55 18.02
N ILE A 46 -12.21 -17.01 18.42
CA ILE A 46 -12.08 -16.13 19.61
C ILE A 46 -12.45 -14.66 19.33
N THR A 47 -12.33 -14.18 18.10
CA THR A 47 -12.59 -12.78 17.75
C THR A 47 -14.00 -12.54 17.19
N MET A 48 -14.61 -13.56 16.60
CA MET A 48 -15.93 -13.52 15.95
C MET A 48 -16.99 -14.39 16.67
N GLY A 49 -16.58 -15.24 17.61
CA GLY A 49 -17.47 -16.16 18.33
C GLY A 49 -18.26 -15.51 19.46
N ASP A 50 -19.53 -15.19 19.20
CA ASP A 50 -20.41 -14.41 20.08
C ASP A 50 -20.95 -15.15 21.33
N ALA A 51 -20.30 -16.24 21.77
CA ALA A 51 -20.84 -17.15 22.79
C ALA A 51 -19.80 -17.99 23.59
N MET A 52 -18.56 -17.54 23.75
CA MET A 52 -17.57 -18.25 24.59
C MET A 52 -17.47 -17.63 26.00
N ASP A 53 -17.53 -18.46 27.05
CA ASP A 53 -17.27 -18.04 28.43
C ASP A 53 -15.84 -17.52 28.58
N MET A 54 -15.63 -16.50 29.41
CA MET A 54 -14.34 -15.83 29.59
C MET A 54 -13.23 -16.79 30.04
N VAL A 55 -13.56 -17.81 30.82
CA VAL A 55 -12.59 -18.82 31.30
C VAL A 55 -12.10 -19.71 30.17
N GLU A 56 -13.01 -20.23 29.35
CA GLU A 56 -12.65 -21.06 28.19
C GLU A 56 -11.97 -20.20 27.12
N ALA A 57 -12.44 -18.97 26.88
CA ALA A 57 -11.78 -18.03 25.99
C ALA A 57 -10.32 -17.81 26.40
N GLN A 58 -10.04 -17.46 27.67
CA GLN A 58 -8.68 -17.26 28.16
C GLN A 58 -7.81 -18.52 28.04
N ARG A 59 -8.39 -19.70 28.25
CA ARG A 59 -7.71 -20.99 28.02
C ARG A 59 -7.33 -21.18 26.56
N VAL A 60 -8.23 -20.90 25.62
CA VAL A 60 -7.98 -20.98 24.17
C VAL A 60 -6.94 -19.95 23.72
N LYS A 61 -6.92 -18.72 24.28
CA LYS A 61 -5.84 -17.75 24.02
C LYS A 61 -4.46 -18.34 24.36
N MET A 62 -4.35 -19.08 25.47
CA MET A 62 -3.10 -19.73 25.86
C MET A 62 -2.72 -20.90 24.93
N GLU A 63 -3.70 -21.63 24.37
CA GLU A 63 -3.43 -22.63 23.32
C GLU A 63 -2.97 -21.96 22.01
N ILE A 64 -3.59 -20.86 21.59
CA ILE A 64 -3.15 -20.06 20.43
C ILE A 64 -1.71 -19.55 20.62
N VAL A 65 -1.35 -19.08 21.82
CA VAL A 65 0.03 -18.69 22.16
C VAL A 65 0.99 -19.87 22.06
N LYS A 66 0.66 -21.04 22.62
CA LYS A 66 1.48 -22.25 22.48
C LYS A 66 1.68 -22.61 21.01
N LEU A 67 0.63 -22.49 20.20
CA LEU A 67 0.65 -22.84 18.78
C LEU A 67 1.53 -21.87 17.97
N TRP A 68 1.45 -20.56 18.20
CA TRP A 68 2.37 -19.58 17.62
C TRP A 68 3.84 -19.85 17.99
N LEU A 69 4.12 -20.15 19.26
CA LEU A 69 5.48 -20.41 19.73
C LEU A 69 6.05 -21.71 19.15
N ALA A 70 5.26 -22.78 19.11
CA ALA A 70 5.66 -24.03 18.48
C ALA A 70 5.86 -23.88 16.97
N TYR A 71 5.05 -23.05 16.30
CA TYR A 71 5.22 -22.73 14.89
C TYR A 71 6.54 -21.98 14.62
N ALA A 72 6.86 -20.99 15.45
CA ALA A 72 8.13 -20.27 15.37
C ALA A 72 9.33 -21.20 15.64
N ASP A 73 9.23 -22.06 16.66
CA ASP A 73 10.28 -23.00 17.03
C ASP A 73 10.52 -24.09 15.97
N MET A 74 9.47 -24.59 15.31
CA MET A 74 9.62 -25.49 14.15
C MET A 74 10.47 -24.84 13.05
N ASN A 75 10.21 -23.56 12.74
CA ASN A 75 11.00 -22.80 11.77
C ASN A 75 12.44 -22.55 12.27
N LYS A 76 12.65 -22.30 13.57
CA LYS A 76 13.99 -22.21 14.19
C LYS A 76 14.77 -23.52 14.03
N ARG A 77 14.18 -24.67 14.38
CA ARG A 77 14.78 -26.02 14.26
C ARG A 77 15.13 -26.36 12.81
N SER A 78 14.27 -25.96 11.87
CA SER A 78 14.47 -26.11 10.42
C SER A 78 15.47 -25.09 9.83
N LYS A 79 16.09 -24.23 10.66
CA LYS A 79 17.01 -23.15 10.27
C LYS A 79 16.40 -22.09 9.33
N LEU A 80 15.07 -22.04 9.21
CA LEU A 80 14.32 -21.05 8.43
C LEU A 80 14.16 -19.75 9.22
N TYR A 81 15.28 -19.11 9.56
CA TYR A 81 15.29 -17.96 10.49
C TYR A 81 14.49 -16.75 10.00
N LYS A 82 14.36 -16.54 8.67
CA LYS A 82 13.50 -15.48 8.11
C LYS A 82 12.03 -15.77 8.40
N SER A 83 11.56 -16.97 8.06
CA SER A 83 10.20 -17.44 8.37
C SER A 83 9.92 -17.45 9.87
N ALA A 84 10.89 -17.82 10.72
CA ALA A 84 10.73 -17.70 12.17
C ALA A 84 10.51 -16.24 12.63
N THR A 85 11.26 -15.27 12.09
CA THR A 85 11.01 -13.83 12.32
C THR A 85 9.60 -13.43 11.86
N GLU A 86 9.18 -13.83 10.66
CA GLU A 86 7.84 -13.53 10.13
C GLU A 86 6.71 -14.13 10.97
N VAL A 87 6.91 -15.32 11.55
CA VAL A 87 5.96 -15.96 12.47
C VAL A 87 5.87 -15.21 13.78
N TYR A 88 7.00 -14.78 14.37
CA TYR A 88 6.97 -13.95 15.59
C TYR A 88 6.32 -12.58 15.35
N GLU A 89 6.58 -11.92 14.21
CA GLU A 89 5.88 -10.67 13.85
C GLU A 89 4.37 -10.89 13.64
N GLN A 90 3.95 -12.02 13.08
CA GLN A 90 2.52 -12.34 12.99
C GLN A 90 1.90 -12.59 14.37
N ALA A 91 2.62 -13.27 15.26
CA ALA A 91 2.18 -13.55 16.62
C ALA A 91 2.05 -12.27 17.48
N THR A 92 2.99 -11.33 17.39
CA THR A 92 2.93 -10.04 18.12
C THR A 92 1.89 -9.06 17.56
N ASN A 93 1.56 -9.17 16.27
CA ASN A 93 0.50 -8.39 15.64
C ASN A 93 -0.88 -9.08 15.68
N CYS A 94 -1.00 -10.27 16.28
CA CYS A 94 -2.28 -10.99 16.41
C CYS A 94 -3.17 -10.33 17.47
N PRO A 95 -4.47 -10.07 17.21
CA PRO A 95 -5.36 -9.41 18.17
C PRO A 95 -5.57 -10.22 19.46
N VAL A 96 -5.41 -11.55 19.39
CA VAL A 96 -5.57 -12.46 20.54
C VAL A 96 -4.26 -12.66 21.29
N ALA A 97 -3.16 -12.85 20.56
CA ALA A 97 -1.88 -13.31 21.12
C ALA A 97 -0.89 -12.16 21.37
N GLY A 98 -0.98 -11.05 20.63
CA GLY A 98 -0.10 -9.89 20.75
C GLY A 98 -0.18 -9.16 22.09
N GLY A 99 -1.28 -9.33 22.83
CA GLY A 99 -1.44 -8.82 24.20
C GLY A 99 -0.69 -9.62 25.29
N ILE A 100 -0.11 -10.77 24.95
CA ILE A 100 0.46 -11.73 25.92
C ILE A 100 1.99 -11.65 25.88
N GLY A 101 2.60 -11.31 27.02
CA GLY A 101 4.02 -11.00 27.15
C GLY A 101 4.94 -12.18 26.87
N LYS A 102 4.46 -13.42 27.00
CA LYS A 102 5.23 -14.61 26.66
C LYS A 102 5.74 -14.60 25.21
N ILE A 103 4.93 -14.15 24.24
CA ILE A 103 5.35 -14.08 22.83
C ILE A 103 6.45 -13.06 22.63
N TRP A 104 6.32 -11.89 23.25
CA TRP A 104 7.34 -10.84 23.19
C TRP A 104 8.66 -11.28 23.81
N SER A 105 8.62 -12.00 24.93
CA SER A 105 9.81 -12.55 25.60
C SER A 105 10.54 -13.55 24.72
N GLU A 106 9.82 -14.50 24.12
CA GLU A 106 10.38 -15.54 23.24
C GLU A 106 10.94 -14.94 21.94
N TYR A 107 10.28 -13.91 21.39
CA TYR A 107 10.78 -13.21 20.20
C TYR A 107 12.04 -12.40 20.50
N ALA A 108 12.08 -11.68 21.63
CA ALA A 108 13.27 -10.95 22.06
C ALA A 108 14.45 -11.90 22.30
N GLN A 109 14.23 -13.01 23.00
CA GLN A 109 15.24 -14.06 23.20
C GLN A 109 15.75 -14.62 21.87
N PHE A 110 14.86 -14.91 20.90
CA PHE A 110 15.28 -15.34 19.56
C PHE A 110 16.16 -14.30 18.85
N LEU A 111 15.90 -13.00 19.02
CA LEU A 111 16.74 -11.93 18.47
C LEU A 111 18.09 -11.83 19.20
N GLU A 112 18.14 -12.09 20.52
CA GLU A 112 19.39 -12.20 21.30
C GLU A 112 20.23 -13.41 20.83
N GLU A 113 19.63 -14.60 20.71
CA GLU A 113 20.25 -15.83 20.16
C GLU A 113 20.83 -15.62 18.75
N ARG A 114 20.22 -14.72 17.97
CA ARG A 114 20.66 -14.33 16.61
C ARG A 114 21.72 -13.23 16.62
N GLY A 115 22.21 -12.79 17.78
CA GLY A 115 23.22 -11.72 17.89
C GLY A 115 22.68 -10.33 17.54
N ARG A 116 21.37 -10.08 17.68
CA ARG A 116 20.71 -8.80 17.34
C ARG A 116 20.13 -8.10 18.59
N PRO A 117 20.93 -7.78 19.62
CA PRO A 117 20.43 -7.23 20.88
C PRO A 117 19.75 -5.85 20.73
N ARG A 118 20.14 -5.03 19.73
CA ARG A 118 19.41 -3.78 19.41
C ARG A 118 17.99 -4.04 18.89
N ALA A 119 17.76 -5.16 18.20
CA ALA A 119 16.42 -5.54 17.76
C ALA A 119 15.60 -6.10 18.93
N ALA A 120 16.21 -6.90 19.81
CA ALA A 120 15.58 -7.35 21.05
C ALA A 120 15.17 -6.18 21.97
N GLN A 121 16.04 -5.17 22.15
CA GLN A 121 15.71 -3.92 22.85
C GLN A 121 14.46 -3.27 22.25
N LYS A 122 14.39 -3.10 20.93
CA LYS A 122 13.21 -2.55 20.26
C LYS A 122 11.95 -3.39 20.50
N MET A 123 12.04 -4.71 20.58
CA MET A 123 10.89 -5.57 20.89
C MET A 123 10.42 -5.44 22.34
N TYR A 124 11.33 -5.35 23.32
CA TYR A 124 10.95 -5.08 24.71
C TYR A 124 10.28 -3.70 24.86
N LEU A 125 10.83 -2.65 24.22
CA LEU A 125 10.23 -1.31 24.23
C LEU A 125 8.83 -1.33 23.57
N ARG A 126 8.69 -1.96 22.40
CA ARG A 126 7.41 -2.10 21.69
C ARG A 126 6.34 -2.81 22.53
N ALA A 127 6.71 -3.84 23.29
CA ALA A 127 5.83 -4.56 24.19
C ALA A 127 5.37 -3.73 25.41
N LEU A 128 6.32 -2.98 26.00
CA LEU A 128 6.17 -2.35 27.33
C LEU A 128 5.75 -0.88 27.30
N VAL A 129 6.00 -0.20 26.18
CA VAL A 129 5.89 1.27 26.00
C VAL A 129 5.04 1.66 24.79
N GLY A 130 4.90 0.80 23.78
CA GLY A 130 4.07 1.04 22.58
C GLY A 130 4.86 1.16 21.27
N ASP A 131 4.17 1.35 20.15
CA ASP A 131 4.79 1.54 18.82
C ASP A 131 5.13 3.02 18.58
N GLU A 132 6.40 3.31 18.27
CA GLU A 132 6.83 4.62 17.77
C GLU A 132 6.49 4.73 16.26
N GLY A 133 5.56 5.61 15.91
CA GLY A 133 5.39 6.10 14.52
C GLY A 133 4.06 5.82 13.81
N THR A 134 3.07 5.16 14.43
CA THR A 134 1.75 4.95 13.77
C THR A 134 0.63 5.84 14.33
N THR A 135 0.42 6.96 13.65
CA THR A 135 -0.74 7.89 13.70
C THR A 135 -0.85 8.83 14.91
N ASN A 136 -1.41 10.02 14.66
CA ASN A 136 -1.71 11.09 15.64
C ASN A 136 -2.90 10.75 16.57
N ASN A 137 -3.03 9.49 16.99
CA ASN A 137 -4.16 9.00 17.75
C ASN A 137 -3.72 8.63 19.18
N PRO A 138 -4.13 9.38 20.22
CA PRO A 138 -3.69 9.16 21.60
C PRO A 138 -4.14 7.81 22.19
N ALA A 139 -5.02 7.07 21.51
CA ALA A 139 -5.38 5.70 21.87
C ALA A 139 -4.26 4.65 21.62
N ASN A 140 -3.20 5.00 20.86
CA ASN A 140 -2.04 4.12 20.64
C ASN A 140 -0.91 4.31 21.67
N GLU A 141 -1.13 5.11 22.72
CA GLU A 141 -0.11 5.39 23.76
C GLU A 141 0.00 4.31 24.85
N GLU A 142 -0.81 3.26 24.78
CA GLU A 142 -0.81 2.19 25.77
C GLU A 142 0.20 1.06 25.46
N PRO A 143 0.77 0.41 26.49
CA PRO A 143 1.58 -0.79 26.35
C PRO A 143 0.83 -1.89 25.59
N ARG A 144 1.50 -2.54 24.62
CA ARG A 144 0.92 -3.68 23.88
C ARG A 144 0.54 -4.85 24.78
N VAL A 145 1.29 -5.05 25.88
CA VAL A 145 1.02 -6.10 26.88
C VAL A 145 0.28 -5.48 28.06
N HIS A 146 -0.98 -5.84 28.24
CA HIS A 146 -1.85 -5.23 29.26
C HIS A 146 -1.76 -5.92 30.63
N ASP A 147 -1.38 -7.20 30.71
CA ASP A 147 -1.29 -7.94 31.98
C ASP A 147 -0.07 -7.45 32.81
N PRO A 148 -0.26 -6.94 34.04
CA PRO A 148 0.83 -6.47 34.89
C PRO A 148 1.84 -7.56 35.28
N ALA A 149 1.45 -8.83 35.35
CA ALA A 149 2.37 -9.93 35.64
C ALA A 149 3.34 -10.15 34.46
N ASP A 150 2.82 -10.21 33.23
CA ASP A 150 3.61 -10.33 32.01
C ASP A 150 4.52 -9.10 31.79
N ARG A 151 4.02 -7.89 32.05
CA ARG A 151 4.85 -6.67 32.01
C ARG A 151 6.01 -6.74 33.01
N THR A 152 5.78 -7.30 34.20
CA THR A 152 6.82 -7.48 35.22
C THR A 152 7.87 -8.51 34.77
N LEU A 153 7.45 -9.62 34.15
CA LEU A 153 8.37 -10.60 33.58
C LEU A 153 9.22 -10.01 32.46
N LEU A 154 8.60 -9.26 31.53
CA LEU A 154 9.28 -8.59 30.42
C LEU A 154 10.27 -7.53 30.89
N TRP A 155 9.91 -6.69 31.87
CA TRP A 155 10.83 -5.72 32.45
C TRP A 155 12.06 -6.39 33.09
N ASN A 156 11.87 -7.49 33.82
CA ASN A 156 12.98 -8.26 34.40
C ASN A 156 13.86 -8.93 33.34
N ALA A 157 13.29 -9.44 32.25
CA ALA A 157 14.04 -9.99 31.12
C ALA A 157 14.86 -8.90 30.41
N PHE A 158 14.23 -7.76 30.11
CA PHE A 158 14.89 -6.60 29.50
C PHE A 158 16.05 -6.09 30.36
N LEU A 159 15.87 -6.03 31.70
CA LEU A 159 16.93 -5.63 32.62
C LEU A 159 18.15 -6.56 32.55
N ARG A 160 17.95 -7.88 32.56
CA ARG A 160 19.05 -8.87 32.43
C ARG A 160 19.79 -8.74 31.11
N MET A 161 19.06 -8.57 29.99
CA MET A 161 19.67 -8.33 28.68
C MET A 161 20.54 -7.07 28.71
N MET A 162 20.02 -5.95 29.26
CA MET A 162 20.75 -4.68 29.29
C MET A 162 21.95 -4.69 30.23
N GLN A 163 21.85 -5.32 31.40
CA GLN A 163 22.98 -5.53 32.32
C GLN A 163 24.12 -6.31 31.64
N SER A 164 23.77 -7.40 30.93
CA SER A 164 24.72 -8.22 30.16
C SER A 164 25.34 -7.45 28.99
N LEU A 165 24.51 -6.82 28.15
CA LEU A 165 24.93 -6.09 26.95
C LEU A 165 25.83 -4.90 27.27
N ARG A 166 25.54 -4.17 28.35
CA ARG A 166 26.30 -2.99 28.79
C ARG A 166 27.43 -3.32 29.77
N LYS A 167 27.56 -4.58 30.19
CA LYS A 167 28.47 -5.04 31.26
C LYS A 167 28.34 -4.22 32.55
N ASN A 168 27.13 -3.78 32.86
CA ASN A 168 26.82 -2.96 34.04
C ASN A 168 25.81 -3.72 34.93
N PRO A 169 26.28 -4.45 35.97
CA PRO A 169 25.40 -5.20 36.86
C PRO A 169 24.55 -4.29 37.77
N ASP A 170 24.98 -3.05 37.99
CA ASP A 170 24.36 -2.10 38.91
C ASP A 170 23.20 -1.32 38.28
N LEU A 171 22.91 -1.54 36.98
CA LEU A 171 21.74 -0.96 36.32
C LEU A 171 20.46 -1.43 37.03
N THR A 172 19.70 -0.48 37.59
CA THR A 172 18.45 -0.78 38.30
C THR A 172 17.24 -0.81 37.36
N MET A 173 16.14 -1.41 37.84
CA MET A 173 14.86 -1.42 37.13
C MET A 173 14.34 0.00 36.86
N GLU A 174 14.49 0.89 37.84
CA GLU A 174 14.01 2.27 37.79
C GLU A 174 14.83 3.13 36.81
N ASP A 175 16.14 2.89 36.71
CA ASP A 175 16.99 3.57 35.73
C ASP A 175 16.65 3.11 34.31
N LEU A 176 16.38 1.82 34.10
CA LEU A 176 15.97 1.28 32.80
C LEU A 176 14.60 1.81 32.37
N GLN A 177 13.62 1.88 33.29
CA GLN A 177 12.31 2.48 33.00
C GLN A 177 12.41 3.97 32.68
N ARG A 178 13.20 4.73 33.45
CA ARG A 178 13.48 6.15 33.15
C ARG A 178 14.20 6.33 31.80
N ALA A 179 15.14 5.44 31.45
CA ALA A 179 15.82 5.46 30.17
C ALA A 179 14.86 5.15 29.00
N ALA A 180 14.00 4.14 29.13
CA ALA A 180 13.01 3.77 28.11
C ALA A 180 12.01 4.91 27.82
N ILE A 181 11.53 5.59 28.86
CA ILE A 181 10.65 6.77 28.72
C ILE A 181 11.40 7.94 28.08
N LYS A 182 12.69 8.12 28.40
CA LYS A 182 13.54 9.16 27.79
C LYS A 182 13.86 8.85 26.31
N GLU A 183 14.02 7.59 25.93
CA GLU A 183 14.24 7.17 24.55
C GLU A 183 13.03 7.54 23.67
N ARG A 184 11.80 7.29 24.17
CA ARG A 184 10.52 7.71 23.55
C ARG A 184 10.41 9.22 23.32
N LEU A 185 10.93 10.04 24.24
CA LEU A 185 10.91 11.50 24.15
C LEU A 185 12.06 12.07 23.30
N GLY A 186 13.16 11.34 23.14
CA GLY A 186 14.38 11.82 22.50
C GLY A 186 14.41 11.69 20.97
N GLN A 187 13.73 10.69 20.40
CA GLN A 187 13.78 10.44 18.95
C GLN A 187 12.86 11.35 18.11
N ALA A 188 11.98 12.13 18.74
CA ALA A 188 11.14 13.12 18.05
C ALA A 188 11.91 14.37 17.55
N SER A 189 13.16 14.55 17.96
CA SER A 189 13.91 15.82 17.80
C SER A 189 15.26 15.69 17.08
N THR A 190 15.53 14.58 16.38
CA THR A 190 16.82 14.34 15.68
C THR A 190 16.65 14.02 14.21
N ALA A 191 15.99 14.94 13.49
CA ALA A 191 16.16 15.14 12.05
C ALA A 191 16.86 16.50 11.83
N GLY A 192 18.12 16.59 12.25
CA GLY A 192 18.91 17.81 12.20
C GLY A 192 20.30 17.58 12.80
N ASP A 193 21.30 18.07 12.06
CA ASP A 193 22.72 18.21 12.40
C ASP A 193 23.53 16.94 12.69
N GLY A 194 24.66 16.85 11.99
CA GLY A 194 25.63 15.76 12.13
C GLY A 194 26.97 16.27 12.66
N GLU A 195 27.50 15.55 13.64
CA GLU A 195 28.92 15.35 13.98
C GLU A 195 28.92 14.04 14.80
N GLY A 196 29.86 13.12 14.72
CA GLY A 196 31.18 13.17 14.11
C GLY A 196 32.07 12.27 14.97
N THR A 197 32.29 11.02 14.55
CA THR A 197 33.32 10.19 15.18
C THR A 197 33.93 9.25 14.16
N THR A 198 35.22 9.46 13.94
CA THR A 198 36.13 8.70 13.10
C THR A 198 36.20 7.23 13.50
N ASP A 199 36.34 6.34 12.51
CA ASP A 199 37.25 5.21 12.67
C ASP A 199 37.97 4.90 11.34
N GLN A 200 39.26 4.61 11.42
CA GLN A 200 40.14 4.49 10.27
C GLN A 200 40.16 3.08 9.69
N ARG A 201 40.29 2.95 8.37
CA ARG A 201 41.01 1.82 7.78
C ARG A 201 41.64 2.17 6.43
N GLU A 202 42.96 2.11 6.40
CA GLU A 202 43.76 2.17 5.18
C GLU A 202 43.44 0.97 4.27
N GLY A 203 43.58 1.16 2.95
CA GLY A 203 43.45 0.11 1.95
C GLY A 203 44.78 -0.21 1.27
N THR A 204 44.75 -1.21 0.37
CA THR A 204 45.71 -1.38 -0.73
C THR A 204 45.10 -2.36 -1.77
N PRO A 205 45.47 -2.30 -3.07
CA PRO A 205 44.52 -2.67 -4.14
C PRO A 205 45.02 -3.70 -5.20
N LEU A 206 44.11 -4.04 -6.15
CA LEU A 206 44.34 -4.60 -7.51
C LEU A 206 44.82 -6.08 -7.63
N PRO A 207 44.74 -6.75 -8.82
CA PRO A 207 44.09 -6.39 -10.10
C PRO A 207 43.19 -7.48 -10.77
N ASP A 208 42.49 -7.06 -11.84
CA ASP A 208 42.12 -7.72 -13.11
C ASP A 208 41.69 -9.20 -13.25
N GLN A 209 40.57 -9.41 -13.95
CA GLN A 209 40.53 -10.35 -15.09
C GLN A 209 39.46 -10.00 -16.15
N GLN A 210 39.89 -9.92 -17.41
CA GLN A 210 39.02 -9.79 -18.60
C GLN A 210 38.72 -11.17 -19.22
N VAL A 211 37.51 -11.39 -19.77
CA VAL A 211 37.26 -12.24 -20.96
C VAL A 211 36.05 -11.67 -21.73
N SER A 212 36.03 -11.81 -23.07
CA SER A 212 35.02 -11.25 -23.99
C SER A 212 34.29 -12.32 -24.84
N THR A 213 33.29 -11.89 -25.65
CA THR A 213 32.73 -12.56 -26.88
C THR A 213 31.95 -13.88 -26.70
N SER A 214 30.92 -14.29 -27.47
CA SER A 214 30.06 -13.78 -28.59
C SER A 214 28.72 -14.58 -28.55
N THR A 215 27.52 -14.13 -28.97
CA THR A 215 26.95 -13.76 -30.30
C THR A 215 26.77 -14.89 -31.35
N THR A 216 25.55 -15.48 -31.42
CA THR A 216 24.81 -16.11 -32.56
C THR A 216 23.39 -16.46 -32.07
N LEU A 217 22.23 -16.37 -32.76
CA LEU A 217 21.80 -16.06 -34.15
C LEU A 217 21.72 -17.23 -35.17
N PHE A 218 20.53 -17.83 -35.30
CA PHE A 218 19.90 -18.58 -36.43
C PHE A 218 18.41 -18.78 -36.04
N GLU A 219 17.34 -18.35 -36.70
CA GLU A 219 16.79 -18.45 -38.09
C GLU A 219 15.87 -19.67 -38.36
N LEU A 220 14.78 -19.45 -39.11
CA LEU A 220 13.59 -20.31 -39.33
C LEU A 220 13.71 -21.24 -40.56
N PRO A 221 12.83 -22.25 -40.68
CA PRO A 221 11.88 -22.35 -41.81
C PRO A 221 10.45 -22.74 -41.35
N THR A 222 9.32 -22.06 -41.68
CA THR A 222 8.55 -21.91 -42.96
C THR A 222 7.70 -23.09 -43.44
N ASN A 223 6.36 -22.88 -43.46
CA ASN A 223 5.26 -23.46 -44.30
C ASN A 223 5.04 -25.00 -44.33
N GLU A 224 3.82 -25.56 -44.49
CA GLU A 224 2.77 -25.30 -45.50
C GLU A 224 1.30 -25.48 -45.01
N GLU A 225 0.33 -25.39 -45.93
CA GLU A 225 -1.11 -25.10 -45.78
C GLU A 225 -2.09 -26.32 -45.87
N GLU A 226 -3.40 -26.00 -45.88
CA GLU A 226 -4.60 -26.81 -46.26
C GLU A 226 -5.05 -27.93 -45.29
N GLY A 227 -6.33 -28.13 -44.95
CA GLY A 227 -7.63 -27.77 -45.57
C GLY A 227 -8.32 -29.05 -46.09
N SER A 228 -9.56 -29.47 -45.81
CA SER A 228 -10.80 -28.80 -45.37
C SER A 228 -11.92 -29.83 -45.02
N ARG A 229 -12.72 -29.58 -43.95
CA ARG A 229 -14.20 -29.79 -43.83
C ARG A 229 -14.83 -31.20 -44.19
N PRO A 230 -16.18 -31.40 -44.15
CA PRO A 230 -17.08 -31.33 -42.97
C PRO A 230 -18.04 -32.56 -42.85
N ALA A 231 -18.82 -32.67 -41.76
CA ALA A 231 -20.02 -33.52 -41.72
C ALA A 231 -21.18 -32.91 -40.90
N LYS A 232 -22.42 -33.03 -41.42
CA LYS A 232 -23.67 -32.48 -40.84
C LYS A 232 -24.54 -33.59 -40.24
N ARG A 233 -25.23 -33.35 -39.11
CA ARG A 233 -26.69 -33.62 -38.98
C ARG A 233 -27.35 -32.96 -37.76
N SER A 234 -28.67 -32.79 -37.89
CA SER A 234 -29.59 -32.07 -36.98
C SER A 234 -30.52 -33.06 -36.25
N ARG A 235 -31.03 -32.73 -35.03
CA ARG A 235 -32.50 -32.63 -34.79
C ARG A 235 -32.93 -32.01 -33.43
N TRP A 236 -33.58 -30.85 -33.49
CA TRP A 236 -34.71 -30.33 -32.66
C TRP A 236 -34.80 -30.54 -31.13
N GLY A 237 -34.75 -29.43 -30.37
CA GLY A 237 -35.96 -28.91 -29.70
C GLY A 237 -36.15 -29.08 -28.17
N ARG A 238 -35.83 -28.03 -27.39
CA ARG A 238 -36.61 -27.61 -26.20
C ARG A 238 -36.33 -26.13 -25.86
N GLN A 239 -37.36 -25.36 -25.53
CA GLN A 239 -37.24 -23.98 -25.06
C GLN A 239 -37.41 -23.90 -23.54
N SER A 240 -36.56 -23.03 -22.96
CA SER A 240 -36.84 -22.16 -21.79
C SER A 240 -36.75 -22.75 -20.37
N PRO A 241 -36.41 -21.92 -19.35
CA PRO A 241 -36.39 -20.46 -19.35
C PRO A 241 -35.04 -19.76 -19.09
N VAL A 242 -35.03 -18.48 -19.48
CA VAL A 242 -34.18 -17.34 -19.09
C VAL A 242 -33.26 -17.56 -17.89
N VAL A 243 -31.95 -17.45 -18.15
CA VAL A 243 -30.94 -16.95 -17.20
C VAL A 243 -30.29 -15.75 -17.89
N GLU A 244 -30.12 -14.64 -17.17
CA GLU A 244 -29.60 -13.39 -17.73
C GLU A 244 -28.17 -13.53 -18.25
N ASP A 245 -27.82 -12.73 -19.26
CA ASP A 245 -26.67 -12.96 -20.14
C ASP A 245 -25.30 -12.95 -19.41
N VAL A 246 -24.76 -14.15 -19.17
CA VAL A 246 -23.30 -14.33 -19.05
C VAL A 246 -22.71 -14.30 -20.46
N GLU A 247 -22.45 -13.08 -20.92
CA GLU A 247 -21.84 -12.81 -22.22
C GLU A 247 -20.52 -13.60 -22.39
N VAL A 248 -20.50 -14.51 -23.37
CA VAL A 248 -19.31 -15.30 -23.69
C VAL A 248 -18.21 -14.35 -24.18
N VAL A 249 -17.09 -14.33 -23.46
CA VAL A 249 -15.91 -13.54 -23.85
C VAL A 249 -15.24 -14.24 -25.03
N ASP A 250 -15.56 -13.74 -26.22
CA ASP A 250 -14.92 -14.13 -27.48
C ASP A 250 -13.46 -13.65 -27.53
N ALA A 251 -12.56 -14.46 -28.11
CA ALA A 251 -11.15 -14.11 -28.27
C ALA A 251 -10.97 -12.81 -29.06
N GLY A 252 -11.84 -12.54 -30.05
CA GLY A 252 -11.86 -11.28 -30.79
C GLY A 252 -12.18 -10.05 -29.91
N LYS A 253 -12.92 -10.22 -28.80
CA LYS A 253 -13.15 -9.15 -27.81
C LYS A 253 -11.93 -8.94 -26.91
N ILE A 254 -11.16 -9.99 -26.62
CA ILE A 254 -9.91 -9.90 -25.86
C ILE A 254 -8.84 -9.14 -26.67
N ASP A 255 -8.65 -9.49 -27.95
CA ASP A 255 -7.69 -8.79 -28.82
C ASP A 255 -8.12 -7.33 -29.08
N ALA A 256 -9.41 -7.07 -29.26
CA ALA A 256 -9.93 -5.70 -29.38
C ALA A 256 -9.73 -4.89 -28.08
N ALA A 257 -9.95 -5.50 -26.90
CA ALA A 257 -9.69 -4.88 -25.62
C ALA A 257 -8.19 -4.64 -25.39
N ALA A 258 -7.32 -5.58 -25.78
CA ALA A 258 -5.86 -5.42 -25.70
C ALA A 258 -5.36 -4.31 -26.64
N GLY A 259 -5.89 -4.22 -27.86
CA GLY A 259 -5.60 -3.12 -28.79
C GLY A 259 -6.07 -1.75 -28.28
N LEU A 260 -7.25 -1.69 -27.66
CA LEU A 260 -7.77 -0.49 -27.01
C LEU A 260 -6.90 -0.06 -25.81
N LEU A 261 -6.49 -1.01 -24.97
CA LEU A 261 -5.61 -0.78 -23.83
C LEU A 261 -4.21 -0.32 -24.27
N TYR A 262 -3.67 -0.87 -25.37
CA TYR A 262 -2.40 -0.43 -25.95
C TYR A 262 -2.47 0.97 -26.57
N ALA A 263 -3.60 1.34 -27.16
CA ALA A 263 -3.81 2.71 -27.64
C ALA A 263 -3.94 3.72 -26.49
N THR A 264 -4.66 3.36 -25.41
CA THR A 264 -4.92 4.25 -24.28
C THR A 264 -3.81 4.31 -23.22
N SER A 265 -2.92 3.33 -23.15
CA SER A 265 -1.71 3.41 -22.31
C SER A 265 -0.77 4.54 -22.74
N ASN A 266 -0.75 4.85 -24.05
CA ASN A 266 0.06 5.91 -24.62
C ASN A 266 -0.55 7.30 -24.38
N ASN A 267 -1.86 7.47 -24.56
CA ASN A 267 -2.57 8.75 -24.43
C ASN A 267 -3.95 8.60 -23.75
N LEU A 268 -4.27 9.53 -22.84
CA LEU A 268 -5.62 9.68 -22.29
C LEU A 268 -6.61 10.14 -23.37
N PRO A 269 -7.87 9.65 -23.38
CA PRO A 269 -8.92 10.20 -24.23
C PRO A 269 -9.14 11.69 -23.95
N PRO A 270 -9.42 12.52 -24.98
CA PRO A 270 -9.63 13.96 -24.81
C PRO A 270 -10.73 14.32 -23.81
N GLU A 271 -11.77 13.50 -23.71
CA GLU A 271 -12.89 13.67 -22.77
C GLU A 271 -12.39 13.54 -21.32
N ILE A 272 -11.64 12.49 -21.02
CA ILE A 272 -11.06 12.25 -19.68
C ILE A 272 -9.99 13.30 -19.36
N GLN A 273 -9.19 13.71 -20.35
CA GLN A 273 -8.24 14.81 -20.19
C GLN A 273 -8.94 16.12 -19.82
N THR A 274 -10.07 16.42 -20.48
CA THR A 274 -10.89 17.61 -20.20
C THR A 274 -11.50 17.55 -18.79
N LEU A 275 -11.98 16.38 -18.35
CA LEU A 275 -12.49 16.18 -16.99
C LEU A 275 -11.41 16.40 -15.93
N TRP A 276 -10.19 15.93 -16.16
CA TRP A 276 -9.05 16.20 -15.26
C TRP A 276 -8.68 17.69 -15.20
N LEU A 277 -8.62 18.38 -16.35
CA LEU A 277 -8.36 19.82 -16.41
C LEU A 277 -9.46 20.64 -15.71
N ALA A 278 -10.72 20.21 -15.83
CA ALA A 278 -11.85 20.83 -15.12
C ALA A 278 -11.76 20.60 -13.60
N ARG A 279 -11.39 19.39 -13.15
CA ARG A 279 -11.16 19.05 -11.73
C ARG A 279 -10.01 19.88 -11.13
N ASP A 280 -8.93 20.10 -11.88
CA ASP A 280 -7.77 20.87 -11.41
C ASP A 280 -8.06 22.38 -11.27
N GLY A 281 -9.10 22.91 -11.95
CA GLY A 281 -9.52 24.31 -11.81
C GLY A 281 -8.45 25.34 -12.23
N GLY A 282 -7.48 24.94 -13.04
CA GLY A 282 -6.32 25.76 -13.41
C GLY A 282 -5.10 25.65 -12.48
N ALA A 283 -5.16 24.81 -11.44
CA ALA A 283 -3.98 24.40 -10.68
C ALA A 283 -3.03 23.52 -11.52
N LEU A 284 -1.81 23.32 -11.03
CA LEU A 284 -0.89 22.34 -11.63
C LEU A 284 -1.47 20.92 -11.51
N PRO A 285 -1.38 20.08 -12.56
CA PRO A 285 -1.80 18.68 -12.50
C PRO A 285 -1.21 17.93 -11.31
N SER A 286 -2.09 17.36 -10.49
CA SER A 286 -1.78 16.51 -9.34
C SER A 286 -1.92 15.03 -9.68
N ARG A 287 -1.20 14.17 -8.94
CA ARG A 287 -1.42 12.72 -8.98
C ARG A 287 -2.84 12.40 -8.50
N PRO A 288 -3.51 11.33 -9.00
CA PRO A 288 -4.80 10.92 -8.47
C PRO A 288 -4.68 10.48 -7.00
N GLU A 289 -5.54 11.04 -6.15
CA GLU A 289 -5.64 10.68 -4.74
C GLU A 289 -7.08 10.25 -4.38
N PRO A 290 -7.26 9.16 -3.60
CA PRO A 290 -6.23 8.19 -3.24
C PRO A 290 -5.79 7.33 -4.45
N PRO A 291 -4.59 6.73 -4.45
CA PRO A 291 -4.21 5.73 -5.44
C PRO A 291 -5.08 4.47 -5.27
N LEU A 292 -5.43 3.80 -6.37
CA LEU A 292 -6.22 2.55 -6.32
C LEU A 292 -5.51 1.43 -5.56
N PHE A 293 -4.19 1.39 -5.61
CA PHE A 293 -3.38 0.38 -4.93
C PHE A 293 -2.22 1.05 -4.18
N THR A 294 -2.00 0.60 -2.94
CA THR A 294 -0.86 0.97 -2.10
C THR A 294 0.28 -0.03 -2.23
N ALA A 295 1.51 0.39 -1.91
CA ALA A 295 2.70 -0.46 -1.96
C ALA A 295 2.58 -1.75 -1.11
N SER A 296 1.87 -1.67 0.02
CA SER A 296 1.53 -2.81 0.88
C SER A 296 0.04 -3.15 0.77
N PRO A 297 -0.36 -4.43 0.81
CA PRO A 297 -1.75 -4.82 0.98
C PRO A 297 -2.25 -4.35 2.37
N PRO A 298 -3.45 -3.76 2.45
CA PRO A 298 -4.01 -3.32 3.73
C PRO A 298 -4.40 -4.52 4.60
N LYS A 299 -4.19 -4.41 5.91
CA LYS A 299 -4.74 -5.38 6.87
C LYS A 299 -6.25 -5.12 6.98
N LEU A 300 -7.07 -5.95 6.35
CA LEU A 300 -8.52 -5.92 6.56
C LEU A 300 -8.82 -6.34 8.00
N GLY A 301 -9.66 -5.59 8.70
CA GLY A 301 -10.22 -6.01 9.99
C GLY A 301 -11.27 -7.11 9.83
N ASP A 302 -12.01 -7.10 8.71
CA ASP A 302 -12.99 -8.12 8.32
C ASP A 302 -12.64 -8.69 6.92
N PRO A 303 -12.45 -10.01 6.76
CA PRO A 303 -12.20 -10.63 5.46
C PRO A 303 -13.37 -10.51 4.46
N SER A 304 -14.57 -10.11 4.89
CA SER A 304 -15.69 -9.76 4.00
C SER A 304 -15.50 -8.40 3.31
N GLY A 305 -14.69 -7.51 3.87
CA GLY A 305 -14.51 -6.13 3.40
C GLY A 305 -15.68 -5.19 3.65
N LYS A 306 -16.78 -5.63 4.28
CA LYS A 306 -18.01 -4.84 4.46
C LYS A 306 -17.80 -3.49 5.15
N ASP A 307 -16.83 -3.40 6.06
CA ASP A 307 -16.52 -2.17 6.80
C ASP A 307 -15.86 -1.09 5.91
N LEU A 308 -15.29 -1.49 4.76
CA LEU A 308 -14.63 -0.58 3.81
C LEU A 308 -15.49 -0.22 2.59
N VAL A 309 -16.35 -1.14 2.13
CA VAL A 309 -17.15 -0.96 0.90
C VAL A 309 -18.67 -1.04 1.13
N GLY A 310 -19.12 -1.33 2.34
CA GLY A 310 -20.53 -1.55 2.67
C GLY A 310 -21.03 -2.95 2.29
N ASN A 311 -22.15 -3.36 2.90
CA ASN A 311 -22.71 -4.70 2.78
C ASN A 311 -22.99 -5.13 1.32
N ASP A 312 -23.57 -4.25 0.50
CA ASP A 312 -23.95 -4.59 -0.87
C ASP A 312 -22.73 -4.84 -1.78
N ALA A 313 -21.73 -3.96 -1.73
CA ALA A 313 -20.52 -4.12 -2.53
C ALA A 313 -19.68 -5.30 -2.04
N ALA A 314 -19.58 -5.51 -0.71
CA ALA A 314 -18.95 -6.70 -0.15
C ALA A 314 -19.65 -7.98 -0.63
N LEU A 315 -20.99 -8.03 -0.63
CA LEU A 315 -21.72 -9.18 -1.15
C LEU A 315 -21.45 -9.42 -2.64
N ARG A 316 -21.39 -8.36 -3.46
CA ARG A 316 -21.04 -8.47 -4.89
C ARG A 316 -19.59 -8.95 -5.10
N ILE A 317 -18.64 -8.50 -4.27
CA ILE A 317 -17.24 -8.96 -4.31
C ILE A 317 -17.13 -10.43 -3.89
N LEU A 318 -17.77 -10.83 -2.79
CA LEU A 318 -17.78 -12.22 -2.32
C LEU A 318 -18.34 -13.16 -3.40
N LYS A 319 -19.46 -12.78 -4.04
CA LYS A 319 -20.05 -13.53 -5.17
C LYS A 319 -19.10 -13.66 -6.34
N LEU A 320 -18.38 -12.60 -6.73
CA LEU A 320 -17.35 -12.67 -7.77
C LEU A 320 -16.20 -13.63 -7.38
N LEU A 321 -15.75 -13.55 -6.14
CA LEU A 321 -14.57 -14.29 -5.65
C LEU A 321 -14.82 -15.79 -5.43
N THR A 322 -16.07 -16.21 -5.25
CA THR A 322 -16.50 -17.62 -5.12
C THR A 322 -17.12 -18.20 -6.39
N ALA A 323 -17.47 -17.35 -7.37
CA ALA A 323 -18.07 -17.77 -8.63
C ALA A 323 -17.16 -18.71 -9.45
N LYS A 324 -17.82 -19.62 -10.18
CA LYS A 324 -17.19 -20.53 -11.15
C LYS A 324 -17.71 -20.24 -12.55
N THR A 325 -16.82 -20.33 -13.52
CA THR A 325 -17.13 -20.33 -14.95
C THR A 325 -17.84 -21.63 -15.36
N HIS A 326 -18.39 -21.69 -16.58
CA HIS A 326 -19.03 -22.89 -17.13
C HIS A 326 -18.08 -24.09 -17.23
N ASP A 327 -16.77 -23.84 -17.41
CA ASP A 327 -15.69 -24.83 -17.37
C ASP A 327 -15.30 -25.28 -15.95
N GLY A 328 -15.98 -24.79 -14.90
CA GLY A 328 -15.69 -25.08 -13.50
C GLY A 328 -14.48 -24.31 -12.92
N LYS A 329 -13.74 -23.53 -13.74
CA LYS A 329 -12.62 -22.69 -13.28
C LYS A 329 -13.14 -21.53 -12.42
N SER A 330 -12.38 -21.18 -11.39
CA SER A 330 -12.66 -20.08 -10.47
C SER A 330 -12.54 -18.72 -11.15
N LEU A 331 -13.66 -18.00 -11.25
CA LEU A 331 -13.69 -16.63 -11.75
C LEU A 331 -12.94 -15.68 -10.79
N GLY A 332 -13.04 -15.96 -9.49
CA GLY A 332 -12.35 -15.22 -8.45
C GLY A 332 -10.83 -15.24 -8.57
N SER A 333 -10.21 -16.33 -9.04
CA SER A 333 -8.75 -16.38 -9.21
C SER A 333 -8.30 -15.45 -10.35
N ALA A 334 -8.98 -15.50 -11.51
CA ALA A 334 -8.70 -14.59 -12.62
C ALA A 334 -8.94 -13.10 -12.26
N ALA A 335 -9.97 -12.80 -11.47
CA ALA A 335 -10.23 -11.44 -10.98
C ALA A 335 -9.14 -10.94 -10.02
N LEU A 336 -8.62 -11.80 -9.14
CA LEU A 336 -7.53 -11.47 -8.23
C LEU A 336 -6.19 -11.32 -8.96
N ASP A 337 -5.90 -12.17 -9.95
CA ASP A 337 -4.71 -12.06 -10.80
C ASP A 337 -4.70 -10.73 -11.58
N LEU A 338 -5.88 -10.28 -12.07
CA LEU A 338 -6.04 -8.98 -12.71
C LEU A 338 -5.80 -7.81 -11.74
N CYS A 339 -6.35 -7.87 -10.53
CA CYS A 339 -6.08 -6.86 -9.50
C CYS A 339 -4.60 -6.82 -9.09
N HIS A 340 -3.96 -7.98 -8.98
CA HIS A 340 -2.52 -8.09 -8.72
C HIS A 340 -1.68 -7.51 -9.86
N ALA A 341 -2.03 -7.79 -11.12
CA ALA A 341 -1.39 -7.15 -12.28
C ALA A 341 -1.55 -5.62 -12.26
N CYS A 342 -2.72 -5.11 -11.88
CA CYS A 342 -2.94 -3.66 -11.71
C CYS A 342 -2.06 -3.07 -10.61
N TRP A 343 -1.91 -3.73 -9.46
CA TRP A 343 -0.96 -3.33 -8.42
C TRP A 343 0.50 -3.35 -8.91
N MET A 344 0.92 -4.38 -9.64
CA MET A 344 2.25 -4.45 -10.24
C MET A 344 2.52 -3.29 -11.22
N MET A 345 1.54 -2.89 -12.03
CA MET A 345 1.67 -1.70 -12.89
C MET A 345 1.89 -0.41 -12.09
N THR A 346 1.23 -0.25 -10.93
CA THR A 346 1.52 0.85 -10.00
C THR A 346 2.94 0.78 -9.47
N ALA A 347 3.39 -0.38 -9.00
CA ALA A 347 4.74 -0.55 -8.44
C ALA A 347 5.84 -0.23 -9.47
N ILE A 348 5.69 -0.72 -10.71
CA ILE A 348 6.63 -0.43 -11.82
C ILE A 348 6.64 1.07 -12.13
N LYS A 349 5.48 1.73 -12.20
CA LYS A 349 5.39 3.16 -12.48
C LYS A 349 5.97 4.02 -11.35
N GLU A 350 5.81 3.64 -10.09
CA GLU A 350 6.49 4.30 -8.97
C GLU A 350 8.02 4.15 -9.08
N GLU A 351 8.53 2.96 -9.43
CA GLU A 351 9.97 2.73 -9.63
C GLU A 351 10.55 3.56 -10.79
N GLU A 352 9.85 3.64 -11.92
CA GLU A 352 10.20 4.52 -13.04
C GLU A 352 10.29 5.99 -12.61
N VAL A 353 9.33 6.45 -11.80
CA VAL A 353 9.26 7.83 -11.32
C VAL A 353 10.35 8.13 -10.29
N THR A 354 10.65 7.20 -9.37
CA THR A 354 11.78 7.32 -8.44
C THR A 354 13.10 7.47 -9.21
N LYS A 355 13.35 6.61 -10.20
CA LYS A 355 14.55 6.69 -11.05
C LYS A 355 14.64 8.00 -11.83
N ALA A 356 13.52 8.51 -12.34
CA ALA A 356 13.49 9.80 -13.05
C ALA A 356 13.78 10.98 -12.11
N GLN A 357 13.28 10.95 -10.87
CA GLN A 357 13.55 11.97 -9.85
C GLN A 357 15.01 11.94 -9.38
N GLU A 358 15.57 10.74 -9.15
CA GLU A 358 16.98 10.55 -8.82
C GLU A 358 17.87 11.06 -9.95
N ALA A 359 17.62 10.66 -11.20
CA ALA A 359 18.40 11.08 -12.36
C ALA A 359 18.36 12.61 -12.58
N LEU A 360 17.20 13.25 -12.42
CA LEU A 360 17.09 14.71 -12.48
C LEU A 360 17.85 15.38 -11.34
N THR A 361 17.78 14.84 -10.13
CA THR A 361 18.47 15.38 -8.94
C THR A 361 19.98 15.28 -9.09
N SER A 362 20.51 14.12 -9.48
CA SER A 362 21.94 13.93 -9.77
C SER A 362 22.43 14.84 -10.89
N LYS A 363 21.62 15.05 -11.94
CA LYS A 363 21.95 15.99 -13.01
C LYS A 363 22.02 17.43 -12.50
N ILE A 364 21.02 17.90 -11.76
CA ILE A 364 21.01 19.28 -11.21
C ILE A 364 22.21 19.50 -10.27
N ILE A 365 22.61 18.50 -9.49
CA ILE A 365 23.82 18.57 -8.64
C ILE A 365 25.07 18.73 -9.50
N ALA A 366 25.28 17.85 -10.51
CA ALA A 366 26.45 17.91 -11.38
C ALA A 366 26.51 19.22 -12.20
N ASP A 367 25.38 19.68 -12.74
CA ASP A 367 25.27 20.94 -13.47
C ASP A 367 25.57 22.14 -12.54
N LYS A 368 25.20 22.07 -11.25
CA LYS A 368 25.49 23.11 -10.24
C LYS A 368 26.97 23.13 -9.85
N GLU A 369 27.59 21.96 -9.65
CA GLU A 369 29.03 21.86 -9.38
C GLU A 369 29.86 22.40 -10.55
N ALA A 370 29.47 22.09 -11.79
CA ALA A 370 30.09 22.63 -12.99
C ALA A 370 29.91 24.15 -13.12
N LEU A 371 28.73 24.68 -12.77
CA LEU A 371 28.48 26.12 -12.72
C LEU A 371 29.39 26.80 -11.69
N GLU A 372 29.38 26.36 -10.43
CA GLU A 372 30.18 26.99 -9.38
C GLU A 372 31.69 26.98 -9.69
N ALA A 373 32.21 25.90 -10.30
CA ALA A 373 33.59 25.85 -10.76
C ALA A 373 33.92 26.89 -11.85
N ASP A 374 33.01 27.14 -12.80
CA ASP A 374 33.18 28.20 -13.81
C ASP A 374 33.06 29.60 -13.17
N LEU A 375 32.10 29.80 -12.26
CA LEU A 375 31.93 31.06 -11.52
C LEU A 375 33.17 31.39 -10.67
N GLU A 376 33.79 30.39 -10.03
CA GLU A 376 35.05 30.55 -9.29
C GLU A 376 36.23 30.88 -10.21
N ALA A 377 36.35 30.20 -11.35
CA ALA A 377 37.36 30.49 -12.35
C ALA A 377 37.28 31.94 -12.86
N ARG A 378 36.05 32.45 -13.11
CA ARG A 378 35.80 33.85 -13.48
C ARG A 378 36.21 34.84 -12.39
N VAL A 379 35.97 34.51 -11.11
CA VAL A 379 36.41 35.33 -9.96
C VAL A 379 37.94 35.42 -9.91
N SER A 380 38.63 34.30 -10.15
CA SER A 380 40.09 34.23 -10.15
C SER A 380 40.74 35.20 -11.18
N VAL A 381 40.11 35.37 -12.35
CA VAL A 381 40.60 36.27 -13.42
C VAL A 381 40.00 37.68 -13.38
N GLY A 382 39.07 37.97 -12.47
CA GLY A 382 38.25 39.19 -12.49
C GLY A 382 39.00 40.50 -12.22
N GLY A 383 40.15 40.44 -11.53
CA GLY A 383 41.05 41.59 -11.32
C GLY A 383 40.35 42.86 -10.84
N GLY A 384 40.58 43.98 -11.53
CA GLY A 384 39.95 45.28 -11.21
C GLY A 384 38.43 45.35 -11.47
N ALA A 385 37.84 44.35 -12.13
CA ALA A 385 36.40 44.26 -12.41
C ALA A 385 35.65 43.30 -11.47
N LEU A 386 36.31 42.78 -10.42
CA LEU A 386 35.79 41.75 -9.52
C LEU A 386 34.35 42.00 -9.01
N ALA A 387 34.00 43.24 -8.66
CA ALA A 387 32.66 43.57 -8.19
C ALA A 387 31.56 43.33 -9.26
N ALA A 388 31.85 43.62 -10.53
CA ALA A 388 30.93 43.35 -11.64
C ALA A 388 30.85 41.85 -11.96
N VAL A 389 31.97 41.12 -11.83
CA VAL A 389 32.00 39.66 -11.99
C VAL A 389 31.15 38.98 -10.92
N LEU A 390 31.29 39.36 -9.64
CA LEU A 390 30.47 38.82 -8.55
C LEU A 390 28.97 39.09 -8.75
N GLN A 391 28.61 40.29 -9.24
CA GLN A 391 27.21 40.60 -9.56
C GLN A 391 26.66 39.78 -10.74
N ALA A 392 27.48 39.51 -11.75
CA ALA A 392 27.11 38.65 -12.88
C ALA A 392 26.94 37.18 -12.44
N ASN A 393 27.89 36.67 -11.65
CA ASN A 393 27.86 35.32 -11.09
C ASN A 393 26.59 35.08 -10.25
N GLU A 394 26.21 36.04 -9.39
CA GLU A 394 25.00 35.93 -8.56
C GLU A 394 23.72 35.90 -9.41
N LYS A 395 23.70 36.67 -10.51
CA LYS A 395 22.60 36.60 -11.48
C LYS A 395 22.54 35.24 -12.18
N GLU A 396 23.68 34.65 -12.53
CA GLU A 396 23.74 33.32 -13.15
C GLU A 396 23.29 32.21 -12.19
N ARG A 397 23.66 32.27 -10.90
CA ARG A 397 23.11 31.38 -9.86
C ARG A 397 21.59 31.49 -9.76
N SER A 398 21.06 32.71 -9.68
CA SER A 398 19.62 32.93 -9.60
C SER A 398 18.88 32.38 -10.83
N VAL A 399 19.43 32.55 -12.04
CA VAL A 399 18.88 31.94 -13.27
C VAL A 399 18.94 30.42 -13.23
N PHE A 400 20.04 29.83 -12.75
CA PHE A 400 20.20 28.39 -12.61
C PHE A 400 19.21 27.78 -11.61
N ASP A 401 19.01 28.40 -10.45
CA ASP A 401 18.07 27.91 -9.45
C ASP A 401 16.62 27.99 -9.96
N ILE A 402 16.25 29.07 -10.68
CA ILE A 402 14.95 29.19 -11.37
C ILE A 402 14.77 28.10 -12.45
N GLN A 403 15.80 27.84 -13.26
CA GLN A 403 15.76 26.82 -14.31
C GLN A 403 15.67 25.41 -13.72
N SER A 404 16.41 25.14 -12.64
CA SER A 404 16.37 23.87 -11.91
C SER A 404 14.99 23.60 -11.33
N GLU A 405 14.36 24.62 -10.74
CA GLU A 405 13.03 24.51 -10.19
C GLU A 405 11.96 24.32 -11.28
N ALA A 406 12.08 25.01 -12.41
CA ALA A 406 11.23 24.76 -13.57
C ALA A 406 11.35 23.32 -14.10
N GLN A 407 12.54 22.72 -14.10
CA GLN A 407 12.72 21.32 -14.48
C GLN A 407 12.05 20.36 -13.48
N ARG A 408 12.15 20.61 -12.17
CA ARG A 408 11.44 19.81 -11.15
C ARG A 408 9.92 19.89 -11.35
N GLN A 409 9.38 21.08 -11.57
CA GLN A 409 7.95 21.28 -11.80
C GLN A 409 7.47 20.59 -13.09
N GLN A 410 8.25 20.65 -14.17
CA GLN A 410 7.97 19.89 -15.40
C GLN A 410 7.91 18.38 -15.14
N LEU A 411 8.84 17.83 -14.34
CA LEU A 411 8.81 16.42 -13.97
C LEU A 411 7.56 16.09 -13.12
N VAL A 412 7.20 16.92 -12.13
CA VAL A 412 5.98 16.73 -11.33
C VAL A 412 4.72 16.70 -12.20
N VAL A 413 4.58 17.63 -13.15
CA VAL A 413 3.44 17.68 -14.09
C VAL A 413 3.42 16.45 -15.00
N PHE A 414 4.58 16.02 -15.51
CA PHE A 414 4.69 14.79 -16.31
C PHE A 414 4.26 13.55 -15.51
N VAL A 415 4.78 13.39 -14.29
CA VAL A 415 4.45 12.31 -13.36
C VAL A 415 2.95 12.28 -13.05
N ALA A 416 2.33 13.43 -12.80
CA ALA A 416 0.90 13.53 -12.56
C ALA A 416 0.07 12.99 -13.75
N TRP A 417 0.43 13.35 -14.98
CA TRP A 417 -0.24 12.84 -16.18
C TRP A 417 -0.03 11.34 -16.40
N GLU A 418 1.17 10.82 -16.16
CA GLU A 418 1.46 9.38 -16.24
C GLU A 418 0.61 8.57 -15.24
N PHE A 419 0.46 9.04 -14.00
CA PHE A 419 -0.43 8.38 -13.03
C PHE A 419 -1.92 8.52 -13.38
N ARG A 420 -2.34 9.59 -14.08
CA ARG A 420 -3.71 9.72 -14.61
C ARG A 420 -3.97 8.73 -15.76
N LYS A 421 -2.99 8.48 -16.65
CA LYS A 421 -3.08 7.42 -17.68
C LYS A 421 -3.15 6.04 -17.04
N LEU A 422 -2.33 5.78 -16.03
CA LEU A 422 -2.33 4.52 -15.29
C LEU A 422 -3.70 4.28 -14.62
N LEU A 423 -4.24 5.26 -13.89
CA LEU A 423 -5.57 5.18 -13.29
C LEU A 423 -6.63 4.85 -14.34
N TYR A 424 -6.66 5.58 -15.45
CA TYR A 424 -7.62 5.33 -16.54
C TYR A 424 -7.51 3.89 -17.06
N THR A 425 -6.29 3.40 -17.28
CA THR A 425 -6.02 2.04 -17.77
C THR A 425 -6.51 0.99 -16.76
N GLN A 426 -6.21 1.19 -15.47
CA GLN A 426 -6.69 0.31 -14.39
C GLN A 426 -8.22 0.32 -14.28
N GLN A 427 -8.87 1.49 -14.32
CA GLN A 427 -10.33 1.61 -14.32
C GLN A 427 -10.95 0.88 -15.51
N MET A 428 -10.43 1.06 -16.73
CA MET A 428 -10.89 0.34 -17.93
C MET A 428 -10.76 -1.19 -17.77
N MET A 429 -9.63 -1.69 -17.28
CA MET A 429 -9.40 -3.13 -17.07
C MET A 429 -10.37 -3.72 -16.04
N LEU A 430 -10.58 -3.02 -14.92
CA LEU A 430 -11.43 -3.47 -13.83
C LEU A 430 -12.94 -3.35 -14.19
N THR A 431 -13.34 -2.34 -14.96
CA THR A 431 -14.69 -2.24 -15.54
C THR A 431 -14.96 -3.37 -16.53
N ASN A 432 -14.03 -3.64 -17.46
CA ASN A 432 -14.19 -4.71 -18.44
C ASN A 432 -14.27 -6.10 -17.78
N ALA A 433 -13.58 -6.29 -16.66
CA ALA A 433 -13.68 -7.50 -15.83
C ALA A 433 -14.90 -7.53 -14.88
N LYS A 434 -15.78 -6.52 -14.94
CA LYS A 434 -17.00 -6.40 -14.13
C LYS A 434 -16.73 -6.43 -12.62
N ILE A 435 -15.60 -5.86 -12.18
CA ILE A 435 -15.28 -5.71 -10.75
C ILE A 435 -16.30 -4.74 -10.10
N PRO A 436 -16.94 -5.10 -8.98
CA PRO A 436 -17.92 -4.23 -8.31
C PRO A 436 -17.33 -2.85 -7.99
N GLY A 437 -18.08 -1.77 -8.26
CA GLY A 437 -17.61 -0.39 -8.07
C GLY A 437 -16.84 0.22 -9.24
N PHE A 438 -16.58 -0.55 -10.30
CA PHE A 438 -15.94 -0.06 -11.53
C PHE A 438 -16.95 0.07 -12.68
N GLU A 439 -17.76 1.13 -12.67
CA GLU A 439 -18.77 1.41 -13.69
C GLU A 439 -18.21 2.09 -14.95
N GLY A 440 -16.95 2.53 -14.90
CA GLY A 440 -16.21 3.11 -16.02
C GLY A 440 -15.05 3.98 -15.53
N PRO A 441 -14.29 4.60 -16.46
CA PRO A 441 -13.31 5.61 -16.13
C PRO A 441 -13.95 6.83 -15.46
N THR A 442 -13.36 7.30 -14.38
CA THR A 442 -13.89 8.45 -13.62
C THR A 442 -12.76 9.26 -13.01
N VAL A 443 -12.95 10.59 -12.99
CA VAL A 443 -12.06 11.54 -12.30
C VAL A 443 -12.65 12.00 -10.96
N ASP A 444 -13.85 11.52 -10.58
CA ASP A 444 -14.49 11.93 -9.34
C ASP A 444 -13.76 11.38 -8.11
N SER A 445 -13.46 12.24 -7.15
CA SER A 445 -12.70 11.86 -5.96
C SER A 445 -13.43 10.86 -5.06
N THR A 446 -14.76 10.91 -4.98
CA THR A 446 -15.54 9.99 -4.13
C THR A 446 -15.63 8.60 -4.76
N ALA A 447 -15.81 8.54 -6.08
CA ALA A 447 -15.77 7.30 -6.85
C ALA A 447 -14.36 6.66 -6.82
N ILE A 448 -13.29 7.45 -6.98
CA ILE A 448 -11.91 6.97 -6.87
C ILE A 448 -11.62 6.44 -5.45
N ALA A 449 -12.08 7.13 -4.41
CA ALA A 449 -11.91 6.65 -3.03
C ALA A 449 -12.64 5.32 -2.78
N PHE A 450 -13.85 5.16 -3.30
CA PHE A 450 -14.59 3.90 -3.23
C PHE A 450 -13.90 2.77 -4.03
N GLN A 451 -13.41 3.08 -5.23
CA GLN A 451 -12.64 2.15 -6.06
C GLN A 451 -11.34 1.71 -5.36
N ALA A 452 -10.66 2.61 -4.64
CA ALA A 452 -9.50 2.27 -3.83
C ALA A 452 -9.88 1.34 -2.65
N SER A 453 -11.03 1.54 -2.00
CA SER A 453 -11.55 0.60 -0.99
C SER A 453 -11.85 -0.79 -1.58
N VAL A 454 -12.39 -0.88 -2.80
CA VAL A 454 -12.59 -2.16 -3.50
C VAL A 454 -11.25 -2.83 -3.82
N CYS A 455 -10.30 -2.09 -4.41
CA CYS A 455 -8.98 -2.59 -4.73
C CYS A 455 -8.21 -3.04 -3.48
N SER A 456 -8.35 -2.33 -2.37
CA SER A 456 -7.89 -2.74 -1.03
C SER A 456 -8.39 -4.13 -0.65
N VAL A 457 -9.71 -4.37 -0.70
CA VAL A 457 -10.32 -5.67 -0.39
C VAL A 457 -9.80 -6.77 -1.32
N MET A 458 -9.77 -6.52 -2.63
CA MET A 458 -9.28 -7.48 -3.64
C MET A 458 -7.79 -7.80 -3.45
N HIS A 459 -6.96 -6.80 -3.14
CA HIS A 459 -5.52 -6.96 -2.93
C HIS A 459 -5.24 -7.85 -1.71
N SER A 460 -5.96 -7.65 -0.60
CA SER A 460 -5.82 -8.48 0.60
C SER A 460 -6.37 -9.89 0.39
N ALA A 461 -7.46 -10.06 -0.37
CA ALA A 461 -7.98 -11.36 -0.76
C ALA A 461 -7.01 -12.16 -1.66
N PHE A 462 -6.24 -11.49 -2.53
CA PHE A 462 -5.16 -12.12 -3.29
C PHE A 462 -4.06 -12.65 -2.36
N TYR A 463 -3.55 -11.82 -1.45
CA TYR A 463 -2.51 -12.21 -0.49
C TYR A 463 -2.96 -13.35 0.43
N LEU A 464 -4.23 -13.36 0.85
CA LEU A 464 -4.78 -14.43 1.68
C LEU A 464 -4.90 -15.73 0.87
N ARG A 465 -5.47 -15.68 -0.35
CA ARG A 465 -5.59 -16.84 -1.26
C ARG A 465 -4.21 -17.46 -1.57
N ALA A 466 -3.18 -16.64 -1.78
CA ALA A 466 -1.81 -17.08 -2.02
C ALA A 466 -1.17 -17.79 -0.80
N ARG A 467 -1.64 -17.50 0.43
CA ARG A 467 -1.15 -18.13 1.67
C ARG A 467 -1.91 -19.41 2.05
N VAL A 468 -3.24 -19.38 2.01
CA VAL A 468 -4.08 -20.50 2.51
C VAL A 468 -4.51 -21.48 1.41
N GLY A 469 -4.24 -21.17 0.14
CA GLY A 469 -4.70 -21.91 -1.02
C GLY A 469 -6.13 -21.56 -1.43
N GLU A 470 -6.43 -21.78 -2.71
CA GLU A 470 -7.72 -21.39 -3.30
C GLU A 470 -8.93 -22.04 -2.62
N THR A 471 -8.89 -23.36 -2.40
CA THR A 471 -10.00 -24.11 -1.81
C THR A 471 -10.35 -23.61 -0.40
N SER A 472 -9.34 -23.42 0.45
CA SER A 472 -9.50 -22.94 1.83
C SER A 472 -10.09 -21.53 1.84
N HIS A 473 -9.56 -20.66 0.99
CA HIS A 473 -10.03 -19.28 0.86
C HIS A 473 -11.47 -19.21 0.33
N VAL A 474 -11.83 -19.97 -0.70
CA VAL A 474 -13.20 -20.02 -1.23
C VAL A 474 -14.18 -20.57 -0.18
N ASN A 475 -13.79 -21.58 0.61
CA ASN A 475 -14.61 -22.09 1.70
C ASN A 475 -14.85 -21.04 2.80
N MET A 476 -13.82 -20.27 3.16
CA MET A 476 -13.91 -19.14 4.08
C MET A 476 -14.85 -18.04 3.54
N LEU A 477 -14.68 -17.64 2.27
CA LEU A 477 -15.53 -16.62 1.65
C LEU A 477 -16.99 -17.07 1.51
N ASN A 478 -17.25 -18.36 1.28
CA ASN A 478 -18.62 -18.89 1.26
C ASN A 478 -19.31 -18.78 2.64
N LYS A 479 -18.60 -19.07 3.75
CA LYS A 479 -19.11 -18.82 5.12
C LYS A 479 -19.47 -17.34 5.31
N GLN A 480 -18.60 -16.42 4.86
CA GLN A 480 -18.84 -14.98 4.97
C GLN A 480 -20.02 -14.52 4.09
N LEU A 481 -20.15 -15.06 2.89
CA LEU A 481 -21.27 -14.80 1.97
C LEU A 481 -22.59 -15.22 2.59
N GLU A 482 -22.69 -16.44 3.14
CA GLU A 482 -23.91 -16.89 3.84
C GLU A 482 -24.28 -15.99 5.03
N ASN A 483 -23.28 -15.56 5.81
CA ASN A 483 -23.51 -14.69 6.97
C ASN A 483 -24.01 -13.31 6.53
N LEU A 484 -23.41 -12.73 5.49
CA LEU A 484 -23.81 -11.43 4.96
C LEU A 484 -25.20 -11.47 4.31
N GLU A 485 -25.53 -12.53 3.58
CA GLU A 485 -26.88 -12.74 3.02
C GLU A 485 -27.94 -12.91 4.11
N LYS A 486 -27.62 -13.61 5.22
CA LYS A 486 -28.51 -13.69 6.40
C LYS A 486 -28.76 -12.30 6.99
N VAL A 487 -27.70 -11.52 7.24
CA VAL A 487 -27.80 -10.15 7.79
C VAL A 487 -28.69 -9.26 6.91
N MET A 488 -28.42 -9.19 5.59
CA MET A 488 -29.22 -8.39 4.66
C MET A 488 -30.68 -8.86 4.60
N SER A 489 -30.94 -10.16 4.68
CA SER A 489 -32.29 -10.73 4.72
C SER A 489 -33.07 -10.39 6.00
N THR A 490 -32.40 -10.17 7.13
CA THR A 490 -33.03 -9.62 8.34
C THR A 490 -33.27 -8.12 8.24
N THR A 491 -32.35 -7.34 7.68
CA THR A 491 -32.50 -5.88 7.52
C THR A 491 -33.71 -5.54 6.64
N ILE A 492 -33.90 -6.26 5.52
CA ILE A 492 -35.04 -6.06 4.59
C ILE A 492 -36.40 -6.42 5.25
N LYS A 493 -36.41 -7.20 6.34
CA LYS A 493 -37.64 -7.53 7.08
C LYS A 493 -38.03 -6.50 8.16
N MET A 494 -37.26 -5.43 8.33
CA MET A 494 -37.52 -4.38 9.32
C MET A 494 -37.58 -2.98 8.70
N GLU A 495 -38.58 -2.74 7.86
CA GLU A 495 -39.11 -1.39 7.57
C GLU A 495 -40.64 -1.37 7.72
N PRO A 496 -41.26 -0.18 7.87
CA PRO A 496 -42.01 0.10 9.10
C PRO A 496 -43.46 -0.38 9.10
N LYS A 497 -43.94 -0.77 10.29
CA LYS A 497 -45.38 -0.84 10.56
C LYS A 497 -45.97 0.57 10.58
N GLU A 498 -47.05 0.76 9.85
CA GLU A 498 -47.84 1.99 9.81
C GLU A 498 -48.24 2.47 11.22
N GLU A 499 -48.12 3.78 11.46
CA GLU A 499 -48.58 4.40 12.70
C GLU A 499 -50.11 4.36 12.79
N GLN A 500 -50.64 3.79 13.88
CA GLN A 500 -52.05 3.98 14.24
C GLN A 500 -52.23 5.33 14.96
N PRO A 501 -53.27 6.12 14.63
CA PRO A 501 -53.42 7.47 15.17
C PRO A 501 -53.88 7.45 16.63
N LEU A 502 -53.10 8.07 17.53
CA LEU A 502 -53.57 8.38 18.89
C LEU A 502 -54.48 9.63 18.90
N MET A 503 -55.64 9.48 19.53
CA MET A 503 -56.57 10.57 19.85
C MET A 503 -56.03 11.47 20.99
N PRO A 504 -56.48 12.74 21.09
CA PRO A 504 -55.76 13.78 21.82
C PRO A 504 -56.05 13.81 23.33
N ALA A 505 -55.05 14.25 24.11
CA ALA A 505 -55.19 14.56 25.53
C ALA A 505 -55.48 16.07 25.76
N PRO A 506 -56.28 16.45 26.77
CA PRO A 506 -56.65 17.85 27.02
C PRO A 506 -55.63 18.61 27.88
N TYR A 507 -55.57 19.93 27.67
CA TYR A 507 -54.75 20.87 28.45
C TYR A 507 -55.27 21.07 29.88
N HIS A 508 -54.35 21.32 30.83
CA HIS A 508 -54.58 22.31 31.90
C HIS A 508 -53.27 22.94 32.39
N LEU A 509 -53.29 24.26 32.64
CA LEU A 509 -52.14 25.07 33.08
C LEU A 509 -51.88 24.97 34.59
N GLN A 510 -50.62 25.11 35.04
CA GLN A 510 -50.22 26.21 35.96
C GLN A 510 -48.69 26.41 36.14
N HIS A 511 -48.17 27.61 35.77
CA HIS A 511 -47.15 28.45 36.46
C HIS A 511 -45.78 27.84 36.92
N GLN A 512 -44.62 28.20 36.33
CA GLN A 512 -43.78 29.43 36.51
C GLN A 512 -42.60 29.23 37.53
N PRO A 513 -41.46 29.97 37.49
CA PRO A 513 -40.23 29.52 36.80
C PRO A 513 -38.95 29.55 37.70
N ILE A 514 -37.77 29.21 37.14
CA ILE A 514 -36.47 29.87 37.42
C ILE A 514 -35.46 29.57 36.29
N MET A 515 -34.53 30.50 36.05
CA MET A 515 -33.62 30.53 34.90
C MET A 515 -32.32 29.73 35.09
N PHE A 516 -31.70 29.31 33.99
CA PHE A 516 -30.24 29.46 33.82
C PHE A 516 -29.87 29.68 32.34
N GLN A 517 -28.82 30.47 32.10
CA GLN A 517 -28.42 31.00 30.79
C GLN A 517 -27.49 30.03 30.03
N GLN A 518 -27.54 30.05 28.69
CA GLN A 518 -26.42 29.62 27.84
C GLN A 518 -25.77 30.85 27.18
N PRO A 519 -24.44 30.97 27.15
CA PRO A 519 -23.75 32.00 26.38
C PRO A 519 -23.63 31.60 24.91
N MET A 520 -24.19 32.41 24.00
CA MET A 520 -23.82 32.35 22.58
C MET A 520 -22.50 33.10 22.37
N MET A 521 -21.54 32.49 21.67
CA MET A 521 -20.43 33.23 21.08
C MET A 521 -20.71 33.53 19.61
N GLN A 522 -20.63 34.81 19.24
CA GLN A 522 -20.62 35.24 17.84
C GLN A 522 -19.17 35.38 17.33
N PRO A 523 -18.91 35.12 16.04
CA PRO A 523 -17.62 35.42 15.43
C PRO A 523 -17.44 36.94 15.26
N ILE A 524 -16.38 37.49 15.83
CA ILE A 524 -16.03 38.91 15.69
C ILE A 524 -15.37 39.16 14.34
N PHE A 525 -15.96 40.06 13.57
CA PHE A 525 -15.41 40.60 12.32
C PHE A 525 -14.64 41.89 12.65
N THR A 526 -13.33 41.94 12.40
CA THR A 526 -12.50 43.15 12.61
C THR A 526 -11.68 43.49 11.37
N GLN A 527 -12.13 44.50 10.62
CA GLN A 527 -11.31 45.21 9.64
C GLN A 527 -10.52 46.35 10.33
N PRO A 528 -9.30 46.67 9.88
CA PRO A 528 -8.65 47.95 10.17
C PRO A 528 -9.14 49.04 9.17
N PRO A 529 -9.08 50.34 9.56
CA PRO A 529 -9.77 51.41 8.83
C PRO A 529 -9.02 51.96 7.60
N MET A 530 -9.80 52.40 6.61
CA MET A 530 -9.34 53.13 5.43
C MET A 530 -9.06 54.61 5.75
N MET A 531 -7.91 55.12 5.32
CA MET A 531 -7.62 56.56 5.20
C MET A 531 -7.71 56.97 3.73
N TYR A 532 -8.66 57.85 3.41
CA TYR A 532 -8.87 58.38 2.05
C TYR A 532 -8.19 59.74 1.92
N THR A 533 -7.22 59.86 1.01
CA THR A 533 -6.78 61.14 0.42
C THR A 533 -6.85 61.00 -1.10
N GLY A 534 -7.43 62.01 -1.77
CA GLY A 534 -7.92 61.86 -3.15
C GLY A 534 -7.06 62.47 -4.26
N GLN A 535 -7.62 62.41 -5.48
CA GLN A 535 -7.12 62.92 -6.78
C GLN A 535 -6.15 61.98 -7.56
N PRO A 536 -6.10 62.06 -8.91
CA PRO A 536 -7.23 61.61 -9.73
C PRO A 536 -6.83 60.71 -10.92
N GLN A 537 -7.71 59.74 -11.20
CA GLN A 537 -8.06 59.20 -12.53
C GLN A 537 -7.10 59.50 -13.72
N GLN A 538 -6.23 58.55 -14.06
CA GLN A 538 -5.74 58.36 -15.43
C GLN A 538 -5.85 56.88 -15.84
N GLN A 539 -6.29 56.64 -17.07
CA GLN A 539 -6.49 55.31 -17.64
C GLN A 539 -5.14 54.71 -18.09
N PRO A 540 -4.84 53.43 -17.81
CA PRO A 540 -3.72 52.76 -18.47
C PRO A 540 -4.07 52.46 -19.93
N VAL A 541 -3.30 53.04 -20.85
CA VAL A 541 -3.39 52.79 -22.29
C VAL A 541 -2.96 51.35 -22.58
N ILE A 542 -3.78 50.61 -23.32
CA ILE A 542 -3.44 49.28 -23.83
C ILE A 542 -2.34 49.43 -24.89
N TYR A 543 -1.12 49.02 -24.57
CA TYR A 543 -0.10 48.72 -25.57
C TYR A 543 0.01 47.21 -25.78
N GLN A 544 -0.59 46.74 -26.88
CA GLN A 544 -0.28 45.43 -27.42
C GLN A 544 1.16 45.43 -27.95
N THR A 545 1.98 44.50 -27.49
CA THR A 545 3.21 44.09 -28.18
C THR A 545 3.07 42.60 -28.53
N PRO A 546 3.30 42.19 -29.79
CA PRO A 546 2.96 40.85 -30.25
C PRO A 546 3.98 39.81 -29.79
N ILE A 547 3.47 38.61 -29.50
CA ILE A 547 4.24 37.40 -29.21
C ILE A 547 4.92 36.91 -30.52
N PRO A 548 6.24 36.69 -30.56
CA PRO A 548 6.88 36.03 -31.68
C PRO A 548 6.60 34.52 -31.62
N MET A 549 5.80 34.04 -32.56
CA MET A 549 5.62 32.60 -32.82
C MET A 549 6.85 32.03 -33.54
N GLY A 550 7.30 30.85 -33.09
CA GLY A 550 7.93 29.85 -33.97
C GLY A 550 9.39 29.50 -33.69
N TYR A 551 9.61 28.28 -33.20
CA TYR A 551 10.67 27.38 -33.68
C TYR A 551 10.16 25.93 -33.68
N PRO A 552 10.24 25.19 -34.79
CA PRO A 552 9.84 23.78 -34.88
C PRO A 552 10.96 22.82 -34.38
N PRO A 553 10.64 21.56 -34.04
CA PRO A 553 11.63 20.61 -33.53
C PRO A 553 12.60 20.16 -34.62
N GLN A 554 13.91 20.23 -34.35
CA GLN A 554 14.93 19.65 -35.23
C GLN A 554 15.08 18.15 -34.97
N MET A 555 14.82 17.37 -36.02
CA MET A 555 15.17 15.95 -36.06
C MET A 555 16.68 15.79 -36.35
N MET A 556 17.39 15.00 -35.54
CA MET A 556 18.74 14.57 -35.90
C MET A 556 18.67 13.50 -37.00
N GLN A 557 19.18 13.82 -38.19
CA GLN A 557 19.48 12.86 -39.24
C GLN A 557 20.90 13.13 -39.75
N GLN A 558 21.88 12.33 -39.32
CA GLN A 558 23.24 12.41 -39.84
C GLN A 558 23.32 11.70 -41.20
N GLY A 559 23.57 12.47 -42.26
CA GLY A 559 23.89 11.98 -43.60
C GLY A 559 25.28 12.43 -44.04
N TYR A 560 26.04 11.52 -44.64
CA TYR A 560 27.40 11.77 -45.14
C TYR A 560 27.43 12.75 -46.34
N PRO A 561 28.55 13.48 -46.57
CA PRO A 561 28.65 14.48 -47.62
C PRO A 561 28.81 13.85 -49.03
N PRO A 562 28.28 14.50 -50.10
CA PRO A 562 28.38 13.99 -51.46
C PRO A 562 29.69 14.39 -52.15
N ILE A 563 30.21 13.50 -53.00
CA ILE A 563 31.23 13.80 -54.01
C ILE A 563 30.58 13.59 -55.38
N HIS A 564 30.55 14.64 -56.21
CA HIS A 564 30.14 14.55 -57.62
C HIS A 564 31.35 14.53 -58.57
N PRO A 565 31.23 13.92 -59.76
CA PRO A 565 32.34 13.59 -60.65
C PRO A 565 32.71 14.75 -61.59
N PRO A 566 33.76 14.62 -62.42
CA PRO A 566 33.46 14.26 -63.82
C PRO A 566 34.51 13.42 -64.58
N HIS A 567 34.08 12.99 -65.78
CA HIS A 567 34.82 12.55 -66.97
C HIS A 567 35.31 11.09 -67.13
N GLN A 568 34.72 10.46 -68.16
CA GLN A 568 35.32 9.38 -68.97
C GLN A 568 36.54 9.91 -69.75
N GLN A 569 37.53 9.05 -70.02
CA GLN A 569 37.96 8.74 -71.41
C GLN A 569 39.04 7.65 -71.46
N PHE A 570 38.88 6.74 -72.44
CA PHE A 570 39.78 5.66 -72.91
C PHE A 570 40.08 4.49 -71.96
#